data_AF-A0A0F8YJM4-F1
#
_entry.id   AF-A0A0F8YJM4-F1
#
_cell.length_a   1.000
_cell.length_b   1.000
_cell.length_c   1.000
_cell.angle_alpha   90.00
_cell.angle_beta   90.00
_cell.angle_gamma   90.00
#
_symmetry.space_group_name_H-M   'P 1'
#
loop_
_entity.id
_entity.type
_entity.pdbx_description
1 polymer ?
#
loop_
_entity_poly.entity_id
_entity_poly.type
_entity_poly.pdbx_seq_one_letter_code
_entity_poly.pdbx_strand_id
1 'polypeptide(L)' 'MKIALGTVQFGINYGVSNTSGQTSQNQIQQIIELAKTASITTIDTASAYGDAEARLGQCGLSSF' A
#
# COMPACT_ATOMS: atom_id res chain seq x y z
N MET A 1 13.59 -11.88 4.92
CA MET A 1 12.85 -10.61 5.12
C MET A 1 12.22 -10.61 6.49
N LYS A 2 12.22 -9.48 7.21
CA LYS A 2 11.54 -9.38 8.51
C LYS A 2 10.19 -8.67 8.41
N ILE A 3 10.03 -7.76 7.45
CA ILE A 3 8.84 -6.91 7.26
C ILE A 3 8.54 -6.77 5.76
N ALA A 4 7.25 -6.76 5.41
CA ALA A 4 6.71 -6.43 4.09
C ALA A 4 5.52 -5.46 4.26
N LEU A 5 5.24 -4.66 3.23
CA LEU A 5 4.11 -3.73 3.23
C LEU A 5 2.88 -4.41 2.60
N GLY A 6 1.88 -4.76 3.41
CA GLY A 6 0.58 -5.23 2.94
C GLY A 6 -0.31 -4.08 2.48
N THR A 7 -1.03 -4.26 1.37
CA THR A 7 -1.70 -3.15 0.65
C THR A 7 -3.22 -3.31 0.51
N VAL A 8 -3.84 -4.25 1.21
CA VAL A 8 -5.29 -4.50 1.10
C VAL A 8 -6.17 -3.26 1.37
N GLN A 9 -5.84 -2.43 2.37
CA GLN A 9 -6.60 -1.20 2.67
C GLN A 9 -6.38 -0.09 1.62
N PHE A 10 -5.41 -0.25 0.71
CA PHE A 10 -5.23 0.70 -0.39
C PHE A 10 -6.36 0.57 -1.39
N GLY A 11 -6.93 -0.62 -1.57
CA GLY A 11 -7.94 -0.87 -2.59
C GLY A 11 -9.37 -1.05 -2.10
N ILE A 12 -9.58 -1.25 -0.79
CA ILE A 12 -10.91 -1.42 -0.19
C ILE A 12 -10.97 -0.86 1.25
N ASN A 13 -12.19 -0.66 1.75
CA ASN A 13 -12.45 -0.39 3.16
C ASN A 13 -12.17 -1.65 4.00
N TYR A 14 -10.91 -1.85 4.38
CA TYR A 14 -10.46 -3.06 5.08
C TYR A 14 -9.92 -2.75 6.49
N GLY A 15 -10.10 -3.70 7.42
CA GLY A 15 -9.52 -3.69 8.76
C GLY A 15 -10.55 -3.51 9.88
N VAL A 16 -10.42 -4.29 10.97
CA VAL A 16 -11.34 -4.24 12.12
C VAL A 16 -11.33 -2.88 12.83
N SER A 17 -10.20 -2.18 12.79
CA SER A 17 -10.01 -0.85 13.37
C SER A 17 -10.17 0.27 12.35
N ASN A 18 -10.62 -0.03 11.13
CA ASN A 18 -10.73 0.97 10.09
C ASN A 18 -11.96 1.85 10.30
N THR A 19 -11.72 3.07 10.75
CA THR A 19 -12.75 4.10 10.94
C THR A 19 -12.71 5.19 9.87
N SER A 20 -11.67 5.19 9.03
CA SER A 20 -11.39 6.25 8.04
C SER A 20 -11.60 5.80 6.59
N GLY A 21 -11.95 4.53 6.37
CA GLY A 21 -12.16 3.94 5.06
C GLY A 21 -10.87 3.55 4.34
N GLN A 22 -10.97 3.45 3.02
CA GLN A 22 -9.88 3.15 2.10
C GLN A 22 -8.82 4.26 2.15
N THR A 23 -7.54 3.88 2.13
CA THR A 23 -6.44 4.84 2.17
C THR A 23 -6.47 5.75 0.94
N SER A 24 -6.37 7.06 1.14
CA SER A 24 -6.37 8.02 0.02
C SER A 24 -5.08 7.91 -0.82
N GLN A 25 -5.14 8.28 -2.10
CA GLN A 25 -3.98 8.20 -3.00
C GLN A 25 -2.75 8.98 -2.48
N ASN A 26 -2.97 10.17 -1.90
CA ASN A 26 -1.89 10.98 -1.32
C ASN A 26 -1.20 10.26 -0.14
N GLN A 27 -1.99 9.63 0.74
CA GLN A 27 -1.45 8.85 1.85
C GLN A 27 -0.73 7.58 1.37
N ILE A 28 -1.24 6.90 0.34
CA ILE A 28 -0.55 5.76 -0.27
C ILE A 28 0.84 6.19 -0.74
N GLN A 29 0.95 7.32 -1.43
CA GLN A 29 2.25 7.84 -1.87
C GLN A 29 3.19 8.11 -0.69
N GLN A 30 2.71 8.74 0.39
CA GLN A 30 3.50 8.97 1.60
C GLN A 30 3.97 7.65 2.27
N ILE A 31 3.10 6.65 2.33
CA ILE A 31 3.43 5.33 2.88
C ILE A 31 4.51 4.65 2.03
N ILE A 32 4.40 4.74 0.71
CA ILE A 32 5.39 4.16 -0.22
C ILE A 32 6.75 4.86 -0.08
N GLU A 33 6.77 6.19 0.01
CA GLU A 33 8.00 6.96 0.25
C GLU A 33 8.64 6.59 1.60
N LEU A 34 7.84 6.45 2.66
CA LEU A 34 8.32 5.99 3.96
C LEU A 34 8.88 4.56 3.89
N ALA A 35 8.20 3.64 3.21
CA ALA A 35 8.68 2.27 3.05
C ALA A 35 10.04 2.20 2.33
N LYS A 36 10.24 3.02 1.28
CA LYS A 36 11.53 3.16 0.59
C LYS A 36 12.63 3.65 1.53
N THR A 37 12.38 4.72 2.29
CA THR A 37 13.37 5.27 3.23
C THR A 37 13.69 4.30 4.38
N ALA A 38 12.73 3.47 4.77
CA ALA A 38 12.91 2.40 5.75
C ALA A 38 13.57 1.12 5.17
N SER A 39 13.97 1.12 3.89
CA SER A 39 14.54 -0.04 3.20
C SER A 39 13.62 -1.29 3.20
N ILE A 40 12.30 -1.07 3.19
CA ILE A 40 11.33 -2.15 2.95
C ILE A 40 11.28 -2.38 1.44
N THR A 41 11.61 -3.59 1.01
CA THR A 41 11.70 -3.94 -0.42
C THR A 41 10.68 -4.99 -0.86
N THR A 42 9.65 -5.27 -0.06
CA THR A 42 8.54 -6.15 -0.49
C THR A 42 7.21 -5.52 -0.20
N ILE A 43 6.37 -5.55 -1.24
CA ILE A 43 4.97 -5.18 -1.21
C ILE A 43 4.14 -6.45 -1.40
N ASP A 44 3.13 -6.62 -0.56
CA ASP A 44 2.12 -7.66 -0.68
C ASP A 44 0.82 -7.05 -1.20
N THR A 45 0.36 -7.54 -2.36
CA THR A 45 -0.86 -7.12 -3.03
C THR A 45 -1.53 -8.32 -3.72
N ALA A 46 -2.79 -8.16 -4.11
CA ALA A 46 -3.52 -9.16 -4.88
C ALA A 46 -4.63 -8.49 -5.70
N SER A 47 -5.04 -9.13 -6.80
CA SER A 47 -6.20 -8.71 -7.61
C SER A 47 -7.52 -8.69 -6.81
N ALA A 48 -7.59 -9.44 -5.71
CA ALA A 48 -8.74 -9.42 -4.79
C ALA A 48 -8.80 -8.15 -3.91
N TYR A 49 -7.72 -7.36 -3.84
CA TYR A 49 -7.63 -6.17 -3.00
C TYR A 49 -8.20 -4.94 -3.71
N GLY A 50 -9.37 -5.05 -4.35
CA GLY A 50 -10.04 -3.94 -5.05
C GLY A 50 -9.14 -3.27 -6.09
N ASP A 51 -8.98 -1.94 -6.01
CA ASP A 51 -8.13 -1.15 -6.92
C ASP A 51 -6.69 -0.93 -6.40
N ALA A 52 -6.22 -1.74 -5.43
CA ALA A 52 -4.90 -1.58 -4.82
C ALA A 52 -3.76 -1.60 -5.85
N GLU A 53 -3.77 -2.55 -6.80
CA GLU A 53 -2.75 -2.64 -7.85
C GLU A 53 -2.72 -1.38 -8.73
N ALA A 54 -3.89 -0.87 -9.10
CA ALA A 54 -4.00 0.35 -9.92
C ALA A 54 -3.51 1.59 -9.17
N ARG A 55 -3.75 1.68 -7.86
CA ARG A 55 -3.26 2.78 -7.01
C ARG A 55 -1.77 2.72 -6.76
N LEU A 56 -1.22 1.52 -6.55
CA LEU A 56 0.22 1.29 -6.45
C LEU A 56 0.94 1.68 -7.73
N GLY A 57 0.34 1.42 -8.90
CA GLY A 57 0.86 1.84 -10.20
C GLY A 57 1.11 3.36 -10.33
N GLN A 58 0.46 4.18 -9.50
CA GLN A 58 0.62 5.64 -9.49
C GLN A 58 1.76 6.12 -8.56
N CYS A 59 2.40 5.25 -7.78
CA CYS A 59 3.35 5.62 -6.73
C CYS A 59 4.84 5.42 -7.07
N GLY A 60 5.16 5.01 -8.31
CA GLY A 60 6.53 4.77 -8.77
C GLY A 60 7.27 3.70 -7.95
N LEU A 61 7.14 2.43 -8.33
CA LEU A 61 7.59 1.28 -7.53
C LEU A 61 9.01 0.78 -7.83
N SER A 62 9.85 1.55 -8.53
CA SER A 62 11.17 1.12 -9.03
C SER A 62 12.21 0.70 -7.97
N SER A 63 11.87 0.80 -6.68
CA SER A 63 12.76 0.53 -5.55
C SER A 63 12.30 -0.66 -4.69
N PHE A 64 11.28 -1.40 -5.15
CA PHE A 64 10.77 -2.62 -4.53
C PHE A 64 11.07 -3.82 -5.42
#